data_AF-A0A1H1QML7-F1
#
_entry.id   AF-A0A1H1QML7-F1
#
_cell.length_a   1.000
_cell.length_b   1.000
_cell.length_c   1.000
_cell.angle_alpha   90.00
_cell.angle_beta   90.00
_cell.angle_gamma   90.00
#
_symmetry.space_group_name_H-M   'P 1'
#
loop_
_entity.id
_entity.type
_entity.pdbx_description
1 polymer ?
#
loop_
_entity_poly.entity_id
_entity_poly.type
_entity_poly.pdbx_seq_one_letter_code
_entity_poly.pdbx_strand_id
1 'polypeptide(L)' 'MLKVGKVYRLRFPGIAARVIDTPLGMAPKDYPFLMESLFLRSRWYVNAKGEPIYPDAPRLIVKSWCAAG' A
#
# COMPACT_ATOMS: atom_id res chain seq x y z
N MET A 1 5.93 7.87 -4.56
CA MET A 1 6.61 6.56 -4.68
C MET A 1 6.56 5.85 -3.33
N LEU A 2 6.07 4.60 -3.30
CA LEU A 2 6.02 3.78 -2.09
C LEU A 2 7.43 3.29 -1.73
N LYS A 3 7.74 3.23 -0.43
CA LYS A 3 9.03 2.76 0.07
C LYS A 3 8.82 1.68 1.13
N VAL A 4 9.57 0.59 1.01
CA VAL A 4 9.65 -0.45 2.03
C VAL A 4 10.03 0.18 3.37
N GLY A 5 9.39 -0.29 4.45
CA GLY A 5 9.58 0.22 5.80
C GLY A 5 8.77 1.46 6.15
N LYS A 6 8.18 2.17 5.17
CA LYS A 6 7.34 3.34 5.46
C LYS A 6 5.90 2.96 5.78
N VAL A 7 5.32 3.72 6.71
CA VAL A 7 3.91 3.66 7.08
C VAL A 7 3.12 4.68 6.26
N TYR A 8 1.99 4.26 5.74
CA TYR A 8 1.07 5.04 4.92
C TYR A 8 -0.33 4.95 5.50
N ARG A 9 -1.11 6.03 5.31
CA ARG A 9 -2.50 6.10 5.76
C ARG A 9 -3.42 5.49 4.70
N LEU A 10 -4.42 4.75 5.14
CA LEU A 10 -5.46 4.17 4.29
C LEU A 10 -6.66 5.10 4.22
N ARG A 11 -7.34 5.10 3.06
CA ARG A 11 -8.47 6.00 2.78
C ARG A 11 -9.66 5.74 3.69
N PHE A 12 -9.93 4.47 4.00
CA PHE A 12 -10.96 4.03 4.93
C PHE A 12 -10.58 2.63 5.46
N PRO A 13 -10.72 2.33 6.77
CA PRO A 13 -11.28 3.16 7.84
C PRO A 13 -10.21 4.02 8.55
N GLY A 14 -9.38 4.77 7.79
CA GLY A 14 -8.39 5.69 8.38
C GLY A 14 -7.21 5.02 9.07
N ILE A 15 -7.08 3.69 8.94
CA ILE A 15 -6.00 2.86 9.51
C ILE A 15 -4.66 3.16 8.82
N ALA A 16 -3.56 2.80 9.49
CA ALA A 16 -2.22 2.83 8.93
C ALA A 16 -1.75 1.43 8.46
N ALA A 17 -1.07 1.38 7.32
CA ALA A 17 -0.42 0.18 6.82
C ALA A 17 1.06 0.47 6.51
N ARG A 18 1.91 -0.52 6.72
CA ARG A 18 3.35 -0.45 6.43
C ARG A 18 3.65 -1.20 5.15
N VAL A 19 4.52 -0.65 4.30
CA VAL A 19 5.10 -1.42 3.19
C VAL A 19 6.16 -2.35 3.76
N ILE A 20 6.02 -3.64 3.51
CA ILE A 20 6.96 -4.68 3.91
C ILE A 20 7.66 -5.25 2.68
N ASP A 21 8.75 -5.98 2.90
CA ASP A 21 9.41 -6.68 1.81
C ASP A 21 8.49 -7.73 1.20
N THR A 22 8.45 -7.74 -0.12
CA THR A 22 7.73 -8.76 -0.85
C THR A 22 8.56 -10.05 -0.84
N PRO A 23 7.98 -11.22 -0.49
CA PRO A 23 8.68 -12.49 -0.61
C PRO A 23 9.17 -12.71 -2.04
N LEU A 24 10.39 -13.21 -2.18
CA LEU A 24 11.03 -13.49 -3.48
C LEU A 24 10.09 -14.32 -4.36
N GLY A 25 9.78 -13.80 -5.55
CA GLY A 25 8.95 -14.48 -6.55
C GLY A 25 7.43 -14.41 -6.33
N MET A 26 6.93 -13.78 -5.26
CA MET A 26 5.49 -13.66 -5.01
C MET A 26 4.86 -12.33 -5.46
N ALA A 27 5.67 -11.37 -5.93
CA ALA A 27 5.17 -10.06 -6.36
C ALA A 27 4.44 -10.18 -7.73
N PRO A 28 3.15 -9.83 -7.83
CA PRO A 28 2.50 -9.65 -9.12
C PRO A 28 3.19 -8.53 -9.91
N LYS A 29 3.31 -8.70 -11.24
CA LYS A 29 4.00 -7.75 -12.13
C LYS A 29 3.51 -6.30 -11.97
N ASP A 30 2.20 -6.12 -11.79
CA ASP A 30 1.58 -4.80 -11.69
C ASP A 30 1.44 -4.29 -10.24
N TYR A 31 1.70 -5.14 -9.25
CA TYR A 31 1.53 -4.84 -7.82
C TYR A 31 2.77 -5.21 -7.00
N PRO A 32 3.91 -4.52 -7.20
CA PRO A 32 5.19 -4.95 -6.65
C PRO A 32 5.35 -4.70 -5.14
N PHE A 33 4.47 -3.93 -4.51
CA PHE A 33 4.59 -3.53 -3.10
C PHE A 33 3.64 -4.35 -2.23
N LEU A 34 4.19 -5.08 -1.26
CA LEU A 34 3.40 -5.75 -0.23
C LEU A 34 3.14 -4.80 0.93
N MET A 35 1.88 -4.71 1.35
CA MET A 35 1.46 -3.94 2.51
C MET A 35 1.00 -4.83 3.64
N GLU A 36 1.23 -4.38 4.86
CA GLU A 36 0.71 -4.98 6.09
C GLU A 36 -0.08 -3.93 6.88
N SER A 37 -1.35 -4.23 7.18
CA SER A 37 -2.14 -3.40 8.08
C SER A 37 -1.62 -3.53 9.51
N LEU A 38 -1.39 -2.39 10.16
CA LEU A 38 -0.97 -2.37 11.57
C LEU A 38 -2.10 -2.74 12.53
N PHE A 39 -3.35 -2.75 12.06
CA PHE A 39 -4.53 -2.98 12.89
C PHE A 39 -5.23 -4.30 12.57
N LEU A 40 -5.43 -4.58 11.28
CA LEU A 40 -6.15 -5.78 10.82
C LEU A 40 -5.23 -6.99 10.67
N ARG A 41 -3.89 -6.80 10.74
CA ARG A 41 -2.86 -7.82 10.45
C ARG A 41 -3.01 -8.49 9.08
N SER A 42 -3.85 -7.95 8.20
CA SER A 42 -4.02 -8.40 6.83
C SER A 42 -2.89 -7.87 5.96
N ARG A 43 -2.55 -8.64 4.91
CA ARG A 43 -1.55 -8.27 3.92
C ARG A 43 -2.15 -8.27 2.53
N TRP A 44 -1.75 -7.30 1.71
CA TRP A 44 -2.20 -7.22 0.31
C TRP A 44 -1.18 -6.48 -0.55
N TYR A 45 -1.20 -6.77 -1.84
CA TYR A 45 -0.35 -6.10 -2.80
C TYR A 45 -0.96 -4.80 -3.29
N VAL A 46 -0.12 -3.80 -3.52
CA VAL A 46 -0.48 -2.51 -4.09
C VAL A 46 0.46 -2.14 -5.24
N ASN A 47 -0.08 -1.40 -6.20
CA ASN A 47 0.70 -0.87 -7.31
C ASN A 47 1.42 0.44 -6.91
N ALA A 48 2.19 1.02 -7.83
CA ALA A 48 2.92 2.26 -7.59
C ALA A 48 2.02 3.48 -7.28
N LYS A 49 0.74 3.41 -7.65
CA LYS A 49 -0.29 4.43 -7.36
C LYS A 49 -0.98 4.20 -6.01
N GLY A 50 -0.67 3.10 -5.32
CA GLY A 50 -1.28 2.71 -4.06
C GLY A 50 -2.67 2.10 -4.20
N GLU A 51 -2.99 1.61 -5.40
CA GLU A 51 -4.20 0.85 -5.65
C GLU A 51 -3.96 -0.62 -5.30
N PRO A 52 -4.88 -1.24 -4.55
CA PRO A 52 -4.75 -2.63 -4.16
C PRO A 52 -5.05 -3.59 -5.32
N ILE A 53 -4.49 -4.79 -5.24
CA ILE A 53 -4.74 -5.88 -6.19
C ILE A 53 -6.19 -6.39 -6.16
N TYR A 54 -6.87 -6.29 -5.02
CA TYR A 54 -8.27 -6.68 -4.86
C TYR A 54 -9.12 -5.47 -4.47
N PRO A 55 -10.37 -5.37 -4.97
CA PRO A 55 -11.26 -4.24 -4.70
C PRO A 55 -11.65 -4.11 -3.22
N ASP A 56 -11.64 -5.23 -2.48
CA ASP A 56 -12.04 -5.30 -1.08
C ASP A 56 -10.94 -4.84 -0.12
N ALA A 57 -9.72 -4.68 -0.63
CA ALA A 57 -8.59 -4.25 0.18
C ALA A 57 -8.55 -2.72 0.33
N PRO A 58 -8.06 -2.20 1.46
CA PRO A 58 -8.00 -0.76 1.70
C PRO A 58 -7.07 -0.04 0.71
N ARG A 59 -7.56 1.04 0.11
CA ARG A 59 -6.75 1.92 -0.75
C ARG A 59 -5.82 2.79 0.08
N LEU A 60 -4.59 2.97 -0.41
CA LEU A 60 -3.66 3.91 0.18
C LEU A 60 -4.05 5.35 -0.16
N ILE A 61 -3.89 6.24 0.82
CA ILE A 61 -3.76 7.67 0.56
C ILE A 61 -2.29 7.90 0.19
N VAL A 62 -1.94 7.61 -1.06
CA VAL A 62 -0.73 8.17 -1.63
C VAL A 62 -1.07 9.63 -1.83
N LYS A 63 -0.52 10.53 -1.00
CA LYS A 63 -0.52 11.96 -1.33
C LYS A 63 0.14 12.06 -2.70
N SER A 64 -0.65 12.11 -3.77
CA SER A 64 -0.24 12.76 -4.99
C SER A 64 0.18 14.14 -4.52
N TRP A 65 1.47 14.45 -4.65
CA TRP A 65 1.90 15.83 -4.60
C TRP A 65 1.12 16.56 -5.69
N CYS A 66 -0.05 17.10 -5.37
CA CYS A 66 -0.43 18.38 -5.93
C CYS A 66 0.54 19.35 -5.26
N ALA A 67 1.60 19.69 -5.98
CA ALA A 67 2.24 20.97 -5.79
C ALA A 67 1.14 22.03 -6.03
N ALA A 68 0.51 22.47 -4.95
CA ALA A 68 -0.05 23.81 -4.91
C ALA A 68 1.17 24.71 -4.70
N GLY A 69 1.64 25.31 -5.79
CA GLY A 69 2.71 26.29 -5.87
C GLY A 69 2.48 27.13 -7.09
#